data_AF-A0A534SZZ7-F1
#
_entry.id   AF-A0A534SZZ7-F1
#
_cell.length_a   1.000
_cell.length_b   1.000
_cell.length_c   1.000
_cell.angle_alpha   90.00
_cell.angle_beta   90.00
_cell.angle_gamma   90.00
#
_symmetry.space_group_name_H-M   'P 1'
#
loop_
_entity.id
_entity.type
_entity.pdbx_description
1 polymer ?
#
loop_
_entity_poly.entity_id
_entity_poly.type
_entity_poly.pdbx_seq_one_letter_code
_entity_poly.pdbx_strand_id
1 'polypeptide(L)' 'MKFVALLAPQDPGAAAEELTRAVTERGAVAGVLPTYIPQMPDFGDDRYDPIYAAAARLDVGLGFHMGTSAGSLGGQR' A
#
# COMPACT_ATOMS: atom_id res chain seq x y z
N MET A 1 -20.25 -7.14 -1.62
CA MET A 1 -19.45 -6.10 -0.94
C MET A 1 -18.08 -6.04 -1.61
N LYS A 2 -17.49 -4.86 -1.81
CA LYS A 2 -16.14 -4.70 -2.39
C LYS A 2 -15.20 -4.17 -1.32
N PHE A 3 -13.93 -4.60 -1.34
CA PHE A 3 -12.92 -4.17 -0.39
C PHE A 3 -11.52 -4.14 -1.03
N VAL A 4 -10.58 -3.46 -0.38
CA VAL A 4 -9.18 -3.37 -0.82
C VAL A 4 -8.23 -3.87 0.27
N ALA A 5 -7.09 -4.41 -0.13
CA ALA A 5 -6.10 -4.97 0.77
C ALA A 5 -5.24 -3.86 1.38
N LEU A 6 -5.20 -3.76 2.72
CA LEU A 6 -4.23 -2.88 3.39
C LEU A 6 -2.86 -3.54 3.35
N LEU A 7 -1.89 -2.88 2.69
CA LEU A 7 -0.55 -3.42 2.50
C LEU A 7 0.43 -2.84 3.53
N ALA A 8 1.47 -3.60 3.87
CA ALA A 8 2.54 -3.22 4.78
C ALA A 8 3.83 -2.85 4.01
N PRO A 9 3.96 -1.62 3.48
CA PRO A 9 5.07 -1.22 2.62
C PRO A 9 6.45 -1.16 3.29
N GLN A 10 6.53 -1.35 4.61
CA GLN A 10 7.80 -1.52 5.32
C GLN A 10 8.61 -2.70 4.79
N ASP A 11 7.91 -3.72 4.30
CA ASP A 11 8.46 -4.83 3.53
C ASP A 11 7.75 -4.89 2.17
N PRO A 12 8.31 -4.26 1.12
CA PRO A 12 7.70 -4.24 -0.20
C PRO A 12 7.50 -5.64 -0.82
N GLY A 13 8.35 -6.61 -0.47
CA GLY A 13 8.21 -7.98 -0.94
C GLY A 13 6.98 -8.66 -0.32
N ALA A 14 6.87 -8.61 1.01
CA ALA A 14 5.72 -9.15 1.72
C ALA A 14 4.41 -8.44 1.33
N ALA A 15 4.45 -7.12 1.09
CA ALA A 15 3.31 -6.36 0.58
C ALA A 15 2.83 -6.85 -0.79
N ALA A 16 3.76 -7.20 -1.69
CA ALA A 16 3.45 -7.73 -3.01
C ALA A 16 2.84 -9.14 -2.95
N GLU A 17 3.35 -9.99 -2.06
CA GLU A 17 2.80 -11.32 -1.77
C GLU A 17 1.38 -11.20 -1.20
N GLU A 18 1.17 -10.30 -0.23
CA GLU A 18 -0.15 -10.09 0.36
C GLU A 18 -1.15 -9.52 -0.65
N LEU A 19 -0.74 -8.60 -1.53
CA LEU A 19 -1.61 -8.13 -2.61
C LEU A 19 -2.05 -9.29 -3.51
N THR A 20 -1.12 -10.18 -3.86
CA THR A 20 -1.42 -11.38 -4.65
C THR A 20 -2.44 -12.25 -3.93
N ARG A 21 -2.18 -12.62 -2.66
CA ARG A 21 -3.07 -13.44 -1.84
C ARG A 21 -4.46 -12.81 -1.68
N ALA A 22 -4.52 -11.51 -1.38
CA ALA A 22 -5.77 -10.82 -1.13
C ALA A 22 -6.65 -10.75 -2.38
N VAL A 23 -6.07 -10.51 -3.56
CA VAL A 23 -6.80 -10.47 -4.82
C VAL A 23 -7.24 -11.86 -5.24
N THR A 24 -6.34 -12.85 -5.25
CA THR A 24 -6.63 -14.18 -5.83
C THR A 24 -7.40 -15.10 -4.88
N GLU A 25 -7.22 -14.96 -3.56
CA GLU A 25 -7.83 -15.89 -2.59
C GLU A 25 -8.95 -15.26 -1.75
N ARG A 26 -8.96 -13.93 -1.59
CA ARG A 26 -9.89 -13.24 -0.67
C ARG A 26 -10.91 -12.36 -1.37
N GLY A 27 -10.70 -12.04 -2.65
CA GLY A 27 -11.60 -11.21 -3.45
C GLY A 27 -11.42 -9.70 -3.27
N ALA A 28 -10.23 -9.26 -2.84
CA ALA A 28 -9.89 -7.84 -2.86
C ALA A 28 -9.89 -7.32 -4.31
N VAL A 29 -10.38 -6.10 -4.53
CA VAL A 29 -10.43 -5.51 -5.89
C VAL A 29 -9.23 -4.60 -6.19
N ALA A 30 -8.39 -4.31 -5.20
CA ALA A 30 -7.22 -3.43 -5.26
C ALA A 30 -6.42 -3.51 -3.95
N GLY A 31 -5.25 -2.87 -3.93
CA GLY A 31 -4.47 -2.59 -2.71
C GLY A 31 -4.60 -1.14 -2.23
N VAL A 32 -4.28 -0.89 -0.97
CA VAL A 32 -4.17 0.46 -0.40
C VAL A 32 -2.90 0.61 0.42
N LEU A 33 -2.23 1.74 0.24
CA LEU A 33 -1.02 2.17 0.93
C LEU A 33 -1.29 3.47 1.73
N PRO A 34 -0.54 3.73 2.81
CA PRO A 34 -0.53 5.06 3.41
C PRO A 34 0.07 6.09 2.44
N THR A 35 -0.16 7.37 2.65
CA THR A 35 0.47 8.44 1.84
C THR A 35 1.93 8.71 2.22
N TYR A 36 2.37 8.24 3.38
CA TYR A 36 3.71 8.46 3.92
C TYR A 36 4.06 7.39 4.96
N ILE A 37 5.34 7.04 5.05
CA ILE A 37 5.87 6.16 6.11
C ILE A 37 7.09 6.86 6.72
N PRO A 38 7.12 7.07 8.05
CA PRO A 38 8.28 7.65 8.72
C PRO A 38 9.57 6.90 8.40
N GLN A 39 10.62 7.66 8.08
CA GLN A 39 11.98 7.14 7.87
C GLN A 39 12.14 6.20 6.66
N MET A 40 11.17 6.17 5.75
CA MET A 40 11.28 5.47 4.47
C MET A 40 11.23 6.46 3.30
N PRO A 41 11.83 6.11 2.14
CA PRO A 41 11.69 6.91 0.93
C PRO A 41 10.22 7.07 0.50
N ASP A 42 9.95 8.12 -0.28
CA ASP A 42 8.67 8.31 -0.95
C ASP A 42 8.38 7.16 -1.93
N PHE A 43 7.10 6.93 -2.22
CA PHE A 43 6.64 5.81 -3.05
C PHE A 43 7.11 5.82 -4.51
N GLY A 44 7.87 6.82 -4.94
CA GLY A 44 8.56 6.82 -6.24
C GLY A 44 9.91 6.09 -6.23
N ASP A 45 10.40 5.67 -5.07
CA ASP A 45 11.65 4.91 -4.90
C ASP A 45 11.50 3.46 -5.40
N ASP A 46 12.58 2.93 -6.01
CA ASP A 46 12.60 1.60 -6.64
C ASP A 46 12.37 0.45 -5.65
N ARG A 47 12.56 0.67 -4.34
CA ARG A 47 12.25 -0.35 -3.33
C ARG A 47 10.79 -0.80 -3.38
N TYR A 48 9.88 0.04 -3.88
CA TYR A 48 8.44 -0.26 -3.92
C TYR A 48 8.00 -0.92 -5.24
N ASP A 49 8.91 -1.07 -6.21
CA ASP A 49 8.66 -1.78 -7.48
C ASP A 49 8.00 -3.15 -7.32
N PRO A 50 8.32 -3.98 -6.31
CA PRO A 50 7.63 -5.26 -6.12
C PRO A 50 6.10 -5.11 -5.97
N ILE A 51 5.64 -4.05 -5.30
CA ILE A 51 4.21 -3.78 -5.09
C ILE A 51 3.57 -3.36 -6.43
N TYR A 52 4.23 -2.46 -7.17
CA TYR A 52 3.76 -2.01 -8.49
C TYR A 52 3.72 -3.15 -9.51
N ALA A 53 4.76 -3.98 -9.53
CA ALA A 53 4.84 -5.14 -10.41
C ALA A 53 3.75 -6.17 -10.10
N ALA A 54 3.43 -6.39 -8.81
CA ALA A 54 2.33 -7.25 -8.42
C ALA A 54 0.97 -6.67 -8.85
N ALA A 55 0.73 -5.38 -8.59
CA ALA A 55 -0.51 -4.70 -8.99
C ALA A 55 -0.71 -4.74 -10.51
N ALA A 56 0.34 -4.47 -11.29
CA ALA A 56 0.32 -4.54 -12.74
C ALA A 56 0.05 -5.96 -13.26
N ARG A 57 0.71 -6.99 -12.68
CA ARG A 57 0.49 -8.40 -13.05
C ARG A 57 -0.93 -8.85 -12.77
N LEU A 58 -1.54 -8.36 -11.68
CA LEU A 58 -2.90 -8.70 -11.27
C LEU A 58 -3.97 -7.85 -11.97
N ASP A 59 -3.57 -6.82 -12.71
CA ASP A 59 -4.46 -5.81 -13.31
C ASP A 59 -5.39 -5.14 -12.28
N VAL A 60 -4.83 -4.74 -11.14
CA VAL A 60 -5.57 -4.05 -10.07
C VAL A 60 -4.96 -2.70 -9.73
N GLY A 61 -5.79 -1.78 -9.24
CA GLY A 61 -5.35 -0.47 -8.78
C GLY A 61 -4.64 -0.50 -7.42
N LEU A 62 -3.90 0.58 -7.14
CA LEU A 62 -3.39 0.92 -5.82
C LEU A 62 -3.96 2.27 -5.40
N GLY A 63 -4.59 2.31 -4.23
CA GLY A 63 -5.02 3.55 -3.59
C GLY A 63 -3.98 4.05 -2.60
N PHE A 64 -3.83 5.37 -2.50
CA PHE A 64 -3.09 6.01 -1.42
C PHE A 64 -4.08 6.73 -0.52
N HIS A 65 -4.13 6.33 0.75
CA HIS A 65 -5.08 6.88 1.70
C HIS A 65 -4.36 7.36 2.96
N MET A 66 -4.57 8.63 3.28
CA MET A 66 -4.06 9.21 4.53
C MET A 66 -5.10 9.04 5.63
N GLY A 67 -4.71 8.38 6.72
CA GLY A 67 -5.39 8.55 7.99
C GLY A 67 -4.85 9.81 8.67
N THR A 68 -5.68 10.84 8.86
CA THR A 68 -5.32 11.93 9.77
C THR A 68 -5.51 11.45 11.20
N SER A 69 -4.46 11.53 12.03
CA SER A 69 -4.60 11.43 13.49
C SER A 69 -4.56 12.84 14.10
N ALA A 70 -5.11 13.03 15.31
CA ALA A 70 -4.98 14.32 16.01
C ALA A 70 -3.51 14.78 16.17
N GLY A 71 -2.58 13.83 16.27
CA GLY A 71 -1.13 14.11 16.30
C GLY A 71 -0.57 14.64 14.97
N SER A 72 -1.22 14.34 13.85
CA SER A 72 -0.84 14.81 12.51
C SER A 72 -1.11 16.31 12.29
N LEU A 73 -1.88 16.96 13.16
CA LEU A 73 -2.25 18.39 13.07
C LEU A 73 -1.40 19.30 13.97
N GLY A 74 -0.53 18.75 14.83
CA GLY A 74 0.19 19.51 15.86
C GLY A 74 1.71 19.33 15.92
N GLY A 75 2.30 18.44 15.10
CA GLY A 75 3.72 18.06 15.17
C GLY A 75 4.71 18.94 14.38
N GLN A 76 4.34 20.15 13.99
CA GLN A 76 5.23 21.10 13.32
C GLN A 76 5.20 22.44 14.07
N ARG A 77 5.93 22.50 15.18
CA ARG A 77 6.47 23.74 15.77
C ARG A 77 7.87 23.44 16.27
#